data_AF-A0A2D6NFH5-F1
#
_entry.id   AF-A0A2D6NFH5-F1
#
_cell.length_a   1.000
_cell.length_b   1.000
_cell.length_c   1.000
_cell.angle_alpha   90.00
_cell.angle_beta   90.00
_cell.angle_gamma   90.00
#
_symmetry.space_group_name_H-M   'P 1'
#
loop_
_entity.id
_entity.type
_entity.pdbx_description
1 polymer ?
#
loop_
_entity_poly.entity_id
_entity_poly.type
_entity_poly.pdbx_seq_one_letter_code
_entity_poly.pdbx_strand_id
1 'polypeptide(L)'
;MAEEVEGLKILKQSKALGKLKKGDKIFINGKEMRVDSQYVFMEHGKTKEMIIEFFNSDNDREYQLRYFDDQVEMSLEVYELQEEFQYVRREPKTIAW
;
A
#
# COMPACT_ATOMS: atom_id res chain seq x y z
N MET A 1 -2.49 1.14 31.18
CA MET A 1 -1.78 1.78 30.06
C MET A 1 -2.60 1.48 28.82
N ALA A 2 -3.14 2.49 28.15
CA ALA A 2 -3.79 2.26 26.87
C ALA A 2 -2.67 1.91 25.88
N GLU A 3 -2.64 0.68 25.40
CA GLU A 3 -1.88 0.36 24.20
C GLU A 3 -2.55 1.14 23.07
N GLU A 4 -1.99 2.29 22.74
CA GLU A 4 -2.27 2.93 21.46
C GLU A 4 -1.86 1.91 20.40
N VAL A 5 -2.83 1.18 19.87
CA VAL A 5 -2.69 0.47 18.61
C VAL A 5 -2.32 1.55 17.59
N GLU A 6 -1.01 1.74 17.37
CA GLU A 6 -0.47 2.60 16.32
C GLU A 6 -0.87 1.98 14.97
N GLY A 7 -2.13 2.15 14.59
CA GLY A 7 -2.62 1.81 13.27
C GLY A 7 -1.89 2.64 12.21
N LEU A 8 -1.86 2.12 10.99
CA LEU A 8 -1.27 2.81 9.85
C LEU A 8 -1.85 4.23 9.72
N LYS A 9 -1.01 5.26 9.89
CA LYS A 9 -1.44 6.65 9.78
C LYS A 9 -1.25 7.17 8.36
N ILE A 10 -2.35 7.58 7.73
CA ILE A 10 -2.29 8.24 6.42
C ILE A 10 -1.92 9.71 6.63
N LEU A 11 -0.75 10.12 6.16
CA LEU A 11 -0.25 11.50 6.34
C LEU A 11 -0.75 12.46 5.25
N LYS A 12 -0.83 11.99 4.00
CA LYS A 12 -1.23 12.80 2.85
C LYS A 12 -1.84 11.93 1.75
N GLN A 13 -2.88 12.45 1.13
CA GLN A 13 -3.54 11.87 -0.03
C GLN A 13 -3.63 12.92 -1.13
N SER A 14 -2.75 12.85 -2.12
CA SER A 14 -2.73 13.80 -3.23
C SER A 14 -3.85 13.51 -4.24
N LYS A 15 -4.35 12.26 -4.25
CA LYS A 15 -5.49 11.79 -5.04
C LYS A 15 -6.09 10.53 -4.40
N ALA A 16 -7.26 10.10 -4.88
CA ALA A 16 -7.83 8.82 -4.49
C ALA A 16 -6.86 7.67 -4.81
N LEU A 17 -6.73 6.71 -3.89
CA LEU A 17 -5.76 5.63 -4.01
C LEU A 17 -5.94 4.83 -5.32
N GLY A 18 -7.18 4.52 -5.69
CA GLY A 18 -7.54 3.87 -6.96
C GLY A 18 -7.24 4.68 -8.23
N LYS A 19 -6.80 5.93 -8.12
CA LYS A 19 -6.37 6.78 -9.25
C LYS A 19 -4.85 6.87 -9.38
N LEU A 20 -4.10 6.15 -8.54
CA LEU A 20 -2.66 6.03 -8.71
C LEU A 20 -2.34 5.26 -10.00
N LYS A 21 -1.29 5.70 -10.67
CA LYS A 21 -0.80 5.11 -11.92
C LYS A 21 0.70 4.87 -11.83
N LYS A 22 1.22 4.06 -12.75
CA LYS A 22 2.66 3.83 -12.92
C LYS A 22 3.44 5.14 -12.88
N GLY A 23 4.47 5.18 -12.03
CA GLY A 23 5.35 6.32 -11.82
C GLY A 23 4.90 7.32 -10.74
N ASP A 24 3.67 7.21 -10.21
CA ASP A 24 3.26 7.97 -9.03
C ASP A 24 4.11 7.63 -7.81
N LYS A 25 4.17 8.55 -6.85
CA LYS A 25 4.98 8.42 -5.63
C LYS A 25 4.12 7.93 -4.48
N ILE A 26 4.61 6.92 -3.78
CA ILE A 26 4.07 6.48 -2.49
C ILE A 26 5.18 6.66 -1.45
N PHE A 27 4.85 7.15 -0.27
CA PHE A 27 5.79 7.31 0.83
C PHE A 27 5.40 6.35 1.95
N ILE A 28 6.30 5.42 2.29
CA ILE A 28 6.11 4.48 3.40
C ILE A 28 7.14 4.81 4.47
N ASN A 29 6.70 5.14 5.69
CA ASN A 29 7.59 5.58 6.78
C ASN A 29 8.54 6.73 6.36
N GLY A 30 8.04 7.64 5.51
CA GLY A 30 8.82 8.75 4.96
C GLY A 30 9.76 8.40 3.79
N LYS A 31 9.87 7.12 3.40
CA LYS A 31 10.70 6.68 2.28
C LYS A 31 9.92 6.72 0.97
N GLU A 32 10.47 7.40 -0.04
CA GLU A 32 9.86 7.49 -1.39
C GLU A 32 9.93 6.14 -2.11
N MET A 33 8.79 5.71 -2.63
CA MET A 33 8.59 4.53 -3.45
C MET A 33 7.88 4.94 -4.73
N ARG A 34 7.96 4.08 -5.76
CA ARG A 34 7.31 4.31 -7.05
C ARG A 34 6.28 3.24 -7.34
N VAL A 35 5.08 3.68 -7.72
CA VAL A 35 4.04 2.79 -8.23
C VAL A 35 4.52 2.17 -9.53
N ASP A 36 4.50 0.85 -9.61
CA ASP A 36 4.68 0.14 -10.87
C ASP A 36 3.33 -0.12 -11.53
N SER A 37 2.40 -0.74 -10.81
CA SER A 37 1.15 -1.24 -11.35
C SER A 37 0.00 -1.16 -10.34
N GLN A 38 -1.23 -1.07 -10.82
CA GLN A 38 -2.44 -1.14 -10.00
C GLN A 38 -3.51 -1.94 -10.75
N TYR A 39 -4.12 -2.90 -10.08
CA TYR A 39 -5.16 -3.76 -10.66
C TYR A 39 -6.13 -4.28 -9.59
N VAL A 40 -7.30 -4.75 -10.05
CA VAL A 40 -8.27 -5.45 -9.21
C VAL A 40 -7.78 -6.88 -9.04
N PHE A 41 -7.57 -7.32 -7.81
CA PHE A 41 -7.16 -8.69 -7.50
C PHE A 41 -8.36 -9.62 -7.37
N MET A 42 -9.38 -9.20 -6.61
CA MET A 42 -10.63 -9.95 -6.45
C MET A 42 -11.82 -9.00 -6.43
N GLU A 43 -12.95 -9.44 -6.98
CA GLU A 43 -14.21 -8.71 -6.93
C GLU A 43 -15.25 -9.57 -6.18
N HIS A 44 -15.73 -9.05 -5.05
CA HIS A 44 -16.76 -9.68 -4.23
C HIS A 44 -18.02 -8.81 -4.26
N GLY A 45 -18.80 -8.94 -5.33
CA GLY A 45 -20.04 -8.21 -5.52
C GLY A 45 -19.80 -6.71 -5.72
N LYS A 46 -19.99 -5.92 -4.66
CA LYS A 46 -19.76 -4.46 -4.71
C LYS A 46 -18.38 -4.03 -4.22
N THR A 47 -17.66 -4.90 -3.53
CA THR A 47 -16.35 -4.64 -2.95
C THR A 47 -15.27 -5.22 -3.86
N LYS A 48 -14.24 -4.43 -4.16
CA LYS A 48 -13.09 -4.85 -4.96
C LYS A 48 -11.84 -4.80 -4.12
N GLU A 49 -11.14 -5.92 -4.01
CA GLU A 49 -9.77 -5.94 -3.50
C GLU A 49 -8.85 -5.42 -4.60
N MET A 50 -8.19 -4.30 -4.29
CA MET A 50 -7.26 -3.62 -5.15
C MET A 50 -5.84 -3.90 -4.68
N ILE A 51 -4.93 -4.15 -5.62
CA ILE A 51 -3.50 -4.25 -5.35
C ILE A 51 -2.79 -3.13 -6.09
N ILE A 52 -1.90 -2.44 -5.38
CA ILE A 52 -0.90 -1.54 -5.97
C ILE A 52 0.47 -2.15 -5.72
N GLU A 53 1.18 -2.42 -6.80
CA GLU A 53 2.58 -2.81 -6.76
C GLU A 53 3.44 -1.55 -6.81
N PHE A 54 4.39 -1.47 -5.89
CA PHE A 54 5.32 -0.37 -5.82
C PHE A 54 6.70 -0.87 -5.39
N PHE A 55 7.73 -0.20 -5.87
CA PHE A 55 9.10 -0.59 -5.56
C PHE A 55 9.87 0.57 -4.96
N ASN A 56 10.89 0.21 -4.20
CA ASN A 56 11.80 1.13 -3.59
C ASN A 56 12.96 1.41 -4.53
N SER A 57 13.08 2.65 -4.99
CA SER A 57 14.11 3.02 -5.97
C SER A 57 15.54 2.96 -5.41
N ASP A 58 15.73 2.86 -4.09
CA ASP A 58 17.07 2.77 -3.47
C ASP A 58 17.63 1.34 -3.43
N ASN A 59 16.76 0.33 -3.35
CA ASN A 59 17.18 -1.06 -3.12
C ASN A 59 16.41 -2.09 -3.96
N ASP A 60 15.68 -1.61 -4.96
CA ASP A 60 14.85 -2.38 -5.90
C ASP A 60 13.92 -3.39 -5.24
N ARG A 61 13.58 -3.19 -3.95
CA ARG A 61 12.64 -4.06 -3.25
C ARG A 61 11.23 -3.76 -3.70
N GLU A 62 10.50 -4.82 -3.96
CA GLU A 62 9.10 -4.77 -4.38
C GLU A 62 8.18 -4.91 -3.17
N TYR A 63 7.06 -4.20 -3.24
CA TYR A 63 6.05 -4.13 -2.22
C TYR A 63 4.66 -4.15 -2.86
N GLN A 64 3.69 -4.63 -2.11
CA GLN A 64 2.29 -4.63 -2.49
C GLN A 64 1.46 -3.90 -1.43
N LEU A 65 0.61 -2.98 -1.87
CA LEU A 65 -0.42 -2.37 -1.04
C LEU A 65 -1.75 -2.98 -1.45
N ARG A 66 -2.41 -3.64 -0.50
CA ARG A 66 -3.74 -4.20 -0.68
C ARG A 66 -4.74 -3.35 0.06
N TYR A 67 -5.90 -3.15 -0.53
CA TYR A 67 -7.01 -2.42 0.07
C TYR A 67 -8.33 -2.78 -0.61
N PHE A 68 -9.43 -2.63 0.10
CA PHE A 68 -10.77 -2.69 -0.48
C PHE A 68 -11.18 -1.29 -0.96
N ASP A 69 -11.72 -1.19 -2.18
CA ASP A 69 -12.06 0.09 -2.80
C ASP A 69 -13.11 0.87 -2.00
N ASP A 70 -14.02 0.18 -1.31
CA ASP A 70 -15.05 0.77 -0.46
C ASP A 70 -14.60 1.05 0.98
N GLN A 71 -13.45 0.50 1.41
CA GLN A 71 -12.94 0.61 2.78
C GLN A 71 -11.45 0.95 2.85
N VAL A 72 -10.97 1.84 1.97
CA VAL A 72 -9.53 2.16 1.83
C VAL A 72 -8.87 2.41 3.18
N GLU A 73 -9.34 3.36 3.99
CA GLU A 73 -8.64 3.78 5.22
C GLU A 73 -8.51 2.69 6.28
N MET A 74 -9.38 1.67 6.26
CA MET A 74 -9.42 0.60 7.26
C MET A 74 -8.81 -0.72 6.76
N SER A 75 -8.59 -0.86 5.45
CA SER A 75 -8.17 -2.10 4.80
C SER A 75 -6.77 -2.04 4.19
N LEU A 76 -6.03 -0.95 4.42
CA LEU A 76 -4.67 -0.78 3.90
C LEU A 76 -3.71 -1.78 4.57
N GLU A 77 -3.21 -2.70 3.76
CA GLU A 77 -2.22 -3.68 4.17
C GLU A 77 -1.00 -3.59 3.24
N VAL A 78 0.18 -3.44 3.83
CA VAL A 78 1.44 -3.39 3.08
C VAL A 78 2.14 -4.73 3.20
N TYR A 79 2.64 -5.24 2.09
CA TYR A 79 3.43 -6.45 2.01
C TYR A 79 4.77 -6.13 1.33
N GLU A 80 5.83 -6.75 1.80
CA GLU A 80 7.15 -6.71 1.16
C GLU A 80 7.43 -8.06 0.53
N LEU A 81 7.90 -8.07 -0.72
CA LEU A 81 8.39 -9.28 -1.35
C LEU A 81 9.77 -9.62 -0.77
N GLN A 82 9.88 -10.80 -0.17
CA GLN A 82 11.10 -11.37 0.38
C GLN A 82 11.56 -12.52 -0.53
N GLU A 83 12.87 -12.57 -0.78
CA GLU A 83 13.59 -13.67 -1.45
C GLU A 83 13.04 -14.08 -2.84
N GLU A 84 12.15 -13.29 -3.46
CA GLU A 84 11.50 -13.50 -4.78
C GLU A 84 10.21 -14.34 -4.78
N PHE A 85 9.73 -14.87 -3.65
CA PHE A 85 8.52 -15.73 -3.64
C PHE A 85 7.57 -15.52 -2.47
N GLN A 86 7.94 -14.75 -1.45
CA GLN A 86 7.12 -14.61 -0.24
C GLN A 86 6.73 -13.15 0.02
N TYR A 87 5.43 -12.88 0.02
CA TYR A 87 4.89 -11.61 0.50
C TYR A 87 4.73 -11.64 2.02
N VAL A 88 5.55 -10.85 2.72
CA VAL A 88 5.50 -10.72 4.18
C VAL A 88 4.78 -9.43 4.55
N ARG A 89 3.71 -9.54 5.34
CA ARG A 89 2.99 -8.36 5.84
C ARG A 89 3.93 -7.46 6.64
N ARG A 90 3.91 -6.17 6.32
CA ARG A 90 4.60 -5.10 7.01
C ARG A 90 3.57 -4.22 7.69
N GLU A 91 3.94 -3.70 8.85
CA GLU A 91 3.13 -2.77 9.62
C GLU A 91 3.83 -1.40 9.63
N PRO A 92 3.75 -0.63 8.52
CA PRO A 92 4.29 0.71 8.53
C PRO A 92 3.49 1.60 9.47
N LYS A 93 4.18 2.55 10.11
CA LYS A 93 3.54 3.53 10.98
C LYS A 93 2.83 4.60 10.16
N THR A 94 3.38 4.94 8.98
CA THR A 94 2.86 6.01 8.14
C THR A 94 2.87 5.67 6.66
N ILE A 95 1.85 6.15 5.95
CA ILE A 95 1.74 6.09 4.49
C ILE A 95 1.30 7.44 3.92
N ALA A 96 1.77 7.80 2.74
CA ALA A 96 1.27 8.93 1.97
C ALA A 96 1.38 8.67 0.46
N TRP A 97 0.52 9.31 -0.33
CA TRP A 97 0.54 9.25 -1.79
C TRP A 97 -0.05 10.52 -2.43
#